data_AF-A0A4S4AHC3-F1
#
_entry.id   AF-A0A4S4AHC3-F1
#
_cell.length_a   1.000
_cell.length_b   1.000
_cell.length_c   1.000
_cell.angle_alpha   90.00
_cell.angle_beta   90.00
_cell.angle_gamma   90.00
#
_symmetry.space_group_name_H-M   'P 1'
#
loop_
_entity.id
_entity.type
_entity.pdbx_description
1 polymer ?
#
loop_
_entity_poly.entity_id
_entity_poly.type
_entity_poly.pdbx_seq_one_letter_code
_entity_poly.pdbx_strand_id
1 'polypeptide(L)'
;MQSRTEAPTSRNSIASDSLRPRRDTAVASSAAECSLAWRTPWLSWQAFAWLTATLMAPPFWGIGLMLMIDARSDHPAFWPSAMAAVAISQFVAILSANQCHHRRPFRHRSHLLLWHWGISTVTAGVLLLLVGWWSGFLPGIFSGSSGAAVAGIDTAVLWSLATATGFGLLSSLPGGLVCAWLNFTRTPAHSGTEGLHACL
;
A
#
# COMPACT_ATOMS: atom_id res chain seq x y z
N MET A 1 -27.89 -53.35 -60.64
CA MET A 1 -26.83 -52.31 -60.57
C MET A 1 -27.03 -51.57 -59.25
N GLN A 2 -26.16 -51.55 -58.25
CA GLN A 2 -24.81 -52.06 -58.09
C GLN A 2 -24.59 -52.11 -56.57
N SER A 3 -24.38 -53.32 -56.06
CA SER A 3 -24.04 -53.65 -54.69
C SER A 3 -22.64 -53.15 -54.35
N ARG A 4 -22.46 -52.47 -53.22
CA ARG A 4 -21.13 -52.25 -52.64
C ARG A 4 -21.09 -52.59 -51.16
N THR A 5 -20.65 -53.81 -50.95
CA THR A 5 -20.01 -54.38 -49.76
C THR A 5 -18.84 -53.51 -49.33
N GLU A 6 -18.67 -53.27 -48.03
CA GLU A 6 -17.41 -53.43 -47.30
C GLU A 6 -17.59 -53.07 -45.82
N ALA A 7 -17.28 -54.04 -44.97
CA ALA A 7 -17.03 -53.92 -43.53
C ALA A 7 -15.69 -54.62 -43.25
N PRO A 8 -15.23 -54.66 -41.99
CA PRO A 8 -14.34 -53.70 -41.34
C PRO A 8 -12.91 -54.28 -41.17
N THR A 9 -12.04 -53.54 -40.46
CA THR A 9 -10.89 -54.02 -39.63
C THR A 9 -9.49 -53.57 -40.07
N SER A 10 -8.92 -52.63 -39.31
CA SER A 10 -7.50 -52.53 -38.93
C SER A 10 -7.46 -51.40 -37.88
N ARG A 11 -7.27 -51.56 -36.57
CA ARG A 11 -6.46 -52.45 -35.72
C ARG A 11 -4.97 -52.45 -36.08
N ASN A 12 -4.29 -51.33 -35.78
CA ASN A 12 -3.10 -51.30 -34.91
C ASN A 12 -2.34 -49.97 -35.07
N SER A 13 -2.44 -49.11 -34.07
CA SER A 13 -1.38 -48.15 -33.71
C SER A 13 -1.46 -48.04 -32.18
N ILE A 14 -1.04 -49.10 -31.48
CA ILE A 14 0.29 -49.18 -30.86
C ILE A 14 0.70 -47.81 -30.31
N ALA A 15 0.17 -47.53 -29.11
CA ALA A 15 0.94 -47.10 -27.96
C ALA A 15 2.31 -46.46 -28.29
N SER A 16 2.27 -45.17 -28.59
CA SER A 16 3.40 -44.27 -28.32
C SER A 16 3.17 -43.62 -26.96
N ASP A 17 3.01 -44.48 -25.95
CA ASP A 17 3.06 -44.13 -24.54
C ASP A 17 4.48 -44.41 -24.07
N SER A 18 5.36 -43.45 -24.30
CA SER A 18 6.67 -43.45 -23.66
C SER A 18 7.21 -42.03 -23.55
N LEU A 19 7.06 -41.50 -22.33
CA LEU A 19 8.05 -40.65 -21.69
C LEU A 19 8.41 -39.36 -22.43
N ARG A 20 7.45 -38.44 -22.58
CA ARG A 20 7.83 -37.04 -22.33
C ARG A 20 7.84 -36.84 -20.82
N PRO A 21 9.00 -36.57 -20.20
CA PRO A 21 9.07 -36.34 -18.77
C PRO A 21 8.15 -35.16 -18.45
N ARG A 22 7.14 -35.46 -17.64
CA ARG A 22 6.21 -34.54 -16.98
C ARG A 22 6.98 -33.64 -15.99
N ARG A 23 8.02 -32.94 -16.48
CA ARG A 23 8.83 -31.98 -15.72
C ARG A 23 8.26 -30.57 -15.78
N ASP A 24 7.40 -30.28 -16.75
CA ASP A 24 6.84 -28.93 -16.91
C ASP A 24 5.70 -28.64 -15.92
N THR A 25 5.04 -29.68 -15.38
CA THR A 25 4.00 -29.50 -14.34
C THR A 25 4.57 -29.38 -12.92
N ALA A 26 5.80 -29.83 -12.67
CA ALA A 26 6.41 -29.72 -11.36
C ALA A 26 6.96 -28.31 -11.09
N VAL A 27 7.49 -27.63 -12.12
CA VAL A 27 7.89 -26.22 -12.01
C VAL A 27 6.65 -25.32 -11.90
N ALA A 28 5.58 -25.62 -12.64
CA ALA A 28 4.32 -24.88 -12.56
C ALA A 28 3.58 -25.06 -11.21
N SER A 29 3.71 -26.21 -10.53
CA SER A 29 3.14 -26.41 -9.18
C SER A 29 3.94 -25.74 -8.06
N SER A 30 5.24 -25.50 -8.22
CA SER A 30 6.04 -24.77 -7.23
C SER A 30 5.77 -23.25 -7.22
N ALA A 31 5.16 -22.75 -8.31
CA ALA A 31 4.70 -21.38 -8.47
C ALA A 31 3.20 -21.25 -8.26
N ALA A 32 2.58 -22.12 -7.44
CA ALA A 32 1.28 -21.83 -6.87
C ALA A 32 1.42 -20.55 -6.04
N GLU A 33 1.11 -19.43 -6.69
CA GLU A 33 1.37 -18.07 -6.22
C GLU A 33 0.76 -17.90 -4.83
N CYS A 34 1.62 -17.83 -3.83
CA CYS A 34 1.27 -17.62 -2.44
C CYS A 34 0.58 -16.26 -2.32
N SER A 35 -0.74 -16.24 -2.43
CA SER A 35 -1.53 -15.02 -2.41
C SER A 35 -1.56 -14.43 -1.00
N LEU A 36 -1.43 -13.11 -0.92
CA LEU A 36 -1.54 -12.38 0.34
C LEU A 36 -3.00 -12.39 0.77
N ALA A 37 -3.28 -12.99 1.93
CA ALA A 37 -4.61 -12.94 2.56
C ALA A 37 -4.61 -11.92 3.69
N TRP A 38 -5.77 -11.28 3.91
CA TRP A 38 -6.00 -10.43 5.06
C TRP A 38 -6.02 -11.24 6.35
N ARG A 39 -5.41 -10.71 7.40
CA ARG A 39 -5.55 -11.28 8.75
C ARG A 39 -6.96 -11.08 9.30
N THR A 40 -7.47 -12.09 9.99
CA THR A 40 -8.68 -12.02 10.80
C THR A 40 -8.31 -11.87 12.29
N PRO A 41 -9.09 -11.13 13.09
CA PRO A 41 -10.22 -10.27 12.71
C PRO A 41 -9.76 -8.98 11.99
N TRP A 42 -10.37 -8.72 10.83
CA TRP A 42 -9.91 -7.71 9.87
C TRP A 42 -9.85 -6.28 10.46
N LEU A 43 -10.92 -5.85 11.11
CA LEU A 43 -11.04 -4.47 11.61
C LEU A 43 -9.99 -4.14 12.68
N SER A 44 -9.74 -5.07 13.61
CA SER A 44 -8.79 -4.87 14.70
C SER A 44 -7.35 -4.74 14.18
N TRP A 45 -6.97 -5.57 13.20
CA TRP A 45 -5.65 -5.48 12.58
C TRP A 45 -5.48 -4.19 11.78
N GLN A 46 -6.52 -3.72 11.10
CA GLN A 46 -6.47 -2.45 10.39
C GLN A 46 -6.37 -1.25 11.32
N ALA A 47 -7.17 -1.21 12.40
CA ALA A 47 -7.10 -0.15 13.39
C ALA A 47 -5.73 -0.13 14.08
N PHE A 48 -5.20 -1.31 14.43
CA PHE A 48 -3.86 -1.43 15.02
C PHE A 48 -2.76 -0.99 14.06
N ALA A 49 -2.82 -1.40 12.78
CA ALA A 49 -1.87 -0.98 11.76
C ALA A 49 -1.94 0.54 11.51
N TRP A 50 -3.15 1.11 11.48
CA TRP A 50 -3.37 2.55 11.35
C TRP A 50 -2.74 3.32 12.51
N LEU A 51 -3.06 2.94 13.76
CA LEU A 51 -2.49 3.57 14.96
C LEU A 51 -0.97 3.46 14.98
N THR A 52 -0.43 2.27 14.69
CA THR A 52 1.01 2.05 14.65
C THR A 52 1.68 2.88 13.56
N ALA A 53 1.08 2.97 12.37
CA ALA A 53 1.59 3.77 11.27
C ALA A 53 1.61 5.27 11.60
N THR A 54 0.54 5.80 12.20
CA THR A 54 0.46 7.20 12.63
C THR A 54 1.44 7.51 13.76
N LEU A 55 1.52 6.66 14.77
CA LEU A 55 2.43 6.85 15.90
C LEU A 55 3.89 6.67 15.50
N MET A 56 4.22 5.91 14.46
CA MET A 56 5.61 5.76 14.00
C MET A 56 6.05 6.88 13.06
N ALA A 57 5.13 7.73 12.58
CA ALA A 57 5.46 8.83 11.68
C ALA A 57 6.31 9.89 12.40
N PRO A 58 7.55 10.19 11.94
CA PRO A 58 8.39 11.20 12.57
C PRO A 58 7.74 12.58 12.72
N PRO A 59 6.98 13.09 11.73
CA PRO A 59 6.31 14.39 11.87
C PRO A 59 5.29 14.43 13.01
N PHE A 60 4.64 13.30 13.33
CA PHE A 60 3.70 13.22 14.44
C PHE A 60 4.39 13.51 15.78
N TRP A 61 5.56 12.91 16.01
CA TRP A 61 6.37 13.18 17.20
C TRP A 61 6.97 14.58 17.18
N GLY A 62 7.51 15.03 16.04
CA GLY A 62 8.09 16.36 15.92
C GLY A 62 7.10 17.46 16.29
N ILE A 63 5.87 17.39 15.75
CA ILE A 63 4.80 18.34 16.06
C ILE A 63 4.32 18.18 17.51
N GLY A 64 4.14 16.94 17.99
CA GLY A 64 3.71 16.67 19.37
C GLY A 64 4.69 17.22 20.41
N LEU A 65 6.00 16.97 20.23
CA LEU A 65 7.05 17.50 21.08
C LEU A 65 7.08 19.03 21.04
N MET A 66 6.94 19.62 19.85
CA MET A 66 6.89 21.08 19.71
C MET A 66 5.70 21.68 20.49
N LEU A 67 4.52 21.07 20.38
CA LEU A 67 3.32 21.47 21.15
C LEU A 67 3.46 21.27 22.66
N MET A 68 4.24 20.27 23.09
CA MET A 68 4.52 20.05 24.52
C MET A 68 5.48 21.10 25.10
N ILE A 69 6.45 21.56 24.31
CA ILE A 69 7.41 22.60 24.72
C ILE A 69 6.73 23.96 24.75
N ASP A 70 6.00 24.28 23.68
CA ASP A 70 5.27 25.54 23.57
C ASP A 70 3.91 25.34 22.88
N ALA A 71 2.86 25.40 23.68
CA ALA A 71 1.49 25.35 23.18
C ALA A 71 1.04 26.70 22.57
N ARG A 72 1.78 27.79 22.78
CA ARG A 72 1.47 29.13 22.26
C ARG A 72 2.09 29.31 20.89
N SER A 73 1.48 28.68 19.90
CA SER A 73 1.78 28.98 18.50
C SER A 73 0.99 30.20 18.03
N ASP A 74 1.62 31.06 17.23
CA ASP A 74 0.94 32.11 16.47
C ASP A 74 -0.16 31.54 15.54
N HIS A 75 -0.07 30.25 15.23
CA HIS A 75 -1.05 29.47 14.47
C HIS A 75 -1.56 28.27 15.29
N PRO A 76 -2.48 28.45 16.25
CA PRO A 76 -2.90 27.38 17.17
C PRO A 76 -3.69 26.26 16.47
N ALA A 77 -4.33 26.55 15.34
CA ALA A 77 -5.06 25.56 14.55
C ALA A 77 -4.15 24.73 13.62
N PHE A 78 -2.96 25.24 13.27
CA PHE A 78 -2.08 24.61 12.27
C PHE A 78 -1.52 23.27 12.76
N TRP A 79 -0.90 23.27 13.95
CA TRP A 79 -0.23 22.09 14.50
C TRP A 79 -1.14 20.88 14.76
N PRO A 80 -2.29 21.00 15.45
CA PRO A 80 -3.20 19.86 15.60
C PRO A 80 -3.74 19.38 14.25
N SER A 81 -3.98 20.29 13.31
CA SER A 81 -4.42 19.95 11.95
C SER A 81 -3.34 19.21 11.16
N ALA A 82 -2.06 19.58 11.32
CA ALA A 82 -0.93 18.89 10.71
C ALA A 82 -0.75 17.47 11.29
N MET A 83 -0.97 17.26 12.59
CA MET A 83 -1.01 15.91 13.16
C MET A 83 -2.20 15.10 12.62
N ALA A 84 -3.38 15.72 12.52
CA ALA A 84 -4.56 15.09 11.94
C ALA A 84 -4.34 14.72 10.47
N ALA A 85 -3.60 15.54 9.70
CA ALA A 85 -3.26 15.26 8.33
C ALA A 85 -2.47 13.95 8.17
N VAL A 86 -1.53 13.65 9.09
CA VAL A 86 -0.82 12.37 9.13
C VAL A 86 -1.78 11.21 9.39
N ALA A 87 -2.68 11.35 10.37
CA ALA A 87 -3.63 10.29 10.69
C ALA A 87 -4.59 10.00 9.52
N ILE A 88 -5.08 11.06 8.86
CA ILE A 88 -5.98 10.98 7.70
C ILE A 88 -5.27 10.38 6.49
N SER A 89 -4.03 10.79 6.19
CA SER A 89 -3.28 10.28 5.04
C SER A 89 -3.06 8.77 5.15
N GLN A 90 -2.71 8.28 6.34
CA GLN A 90 -2.53 6.85 6.60
C GLN A 90 -3.85 6.08 6.47
N PHE A 91 -4.94 6.66 6.98
CA PHE A 91 -6.27 6.07 6.86
C PHE A 91 -6.71 5.94 5.39
N VAL A 92 -6.57 7.01 4.59
CA VAL A 92 -6.90 7.02 3.16
C VAL A 92 -6.06 5.98 2.40
N ALA A 93 -4.78 5.86 2.73
CA ALA A 93 -3.90 4.88 2.10
C ALA A 93 -4.28 3.43 2.44
N ILE A 94 -4.75 3.13 3.66
CA ILE A 94 -5.32 1.82 4.03
C ILE A 94 -6.61 1.55 3.26
N LEU A 95 -7.55 2.51 3.22
CA LEU A 95 -8.81 2.35 2.49
C LEU A 95 -8.57 2.11 1.00
N SER A 96 -7.64 2.86 0.39
CA SER A 96 -7.29 2.65 -1.01
C SER A 96 -6.66 1.28 -1.25
N ALA A 97 -5.77 0.82 -0.35
CA ALA A 97 -5.22 -0.52 -0.43
C ALA A 97 -6.31 -1.60 -0.30
N ASN A 98 -7.30 -1.42 0.57
CA ASN A 98 -8.45 -2.32 0.71
C ASN A 98 -9.26 -2.39 -0.59
N GLN A 99 -9.63 -1.22 -1.13
CA GLN A 99 -10.40 -1.12 -2.37
C GLN A 99 -9.64 -1.73 -3.55
N CYS A 100 -8.33 -1.46 -3.65
CA CYS A 100 -7.49 -2.00 -4.70
C CYS A 100 -7.37 -3.52 -4.57
N HIS A 101 -7.13 -4.05 -3.37
CA HIS A 101 -7.04 -5.48 -3.13
C HIS A 101 -8.34 -6.22 -3.46
N HIS A 102 -9.50 -5.63 -3.15
CA HIS A 102 -10.80 -6.20 -3.51
C HIS A 102 -11.01 -6.28 -5.03
N ARG A 103 -10.48 -5.33 -5.80
CA ARG A 103 -10.57 -5.33 -7.27
C ARG A 103 -9.49 -6.19 -7.93
N ARG A 104 -8.27 -6.16 -7.39
CA ARG A 104 -7.06 -6.80 -7.91
C ARG A 104 -6.17 -7.22 -6.73
N PRO A 105 -6.19 -8.51 -6.33
CA PRO A 105 -5.39 -8.97 -5.20
C PRO A 105 -3.90 -8.70 -5.40
N PHE A 106 -3.25 -8.15 -4.38
CA PHE A 106 -1.81 -7.95 -4.38
C PHE A 106 -1.08 -9.29 -4.31
N ARG A 107 -0.18 -9.54 -5.27
CA ARG A 107 0.68 -10.75 -5.28
C ARG A 107 1.95 -10.57 -4.45
N HIS A 108 2.42 -9.33 -4.30
CA HIS A 108 3.68 -9.02 -3.60
C HIS A 108 3.52 -7.87 -2.60
N ARG A 109 4.20 -7.99 -1.46
CA ARG A 109 4.22 -6.96 -0.41
C ARG A 109 4.88 -5.66 -0.87
N SER A 110 5.86 -5.72 -1.77
CA SER A 110 6.53 -4.54 -2.32
C SER A 110 5.58 -3.64 -3.11
N HIS A 111 4.65 -4.23 -3.87
CA HIS A 111 3.68 -3.46 -4.64
C HIS A 111 2.68 -2.75 -3.70
N LEU A 112 2.22 -3.45 -2.67
CA LEU A 112 1.37 -2.87 -1.62
C LEU A 112 2.10 -1.73 -0.88
N LEU A 113 3.37 -1.94 -0.52
CA LEU A 113 4.22 -0.96 0.15
C LEU A 113 4.32 0.31 -0.68
N LEU A 114 4.68 0.18 -1.97
CA LEU A 114 4.85 1.32 -2.88
C LEU A 114 3.53 2.06 -3.12
N TRP A 115 2.43 1.30 -3.29
CA TRP A 115 1.08 1.87 -3.45
C TRP A 115 0.67 2.69 -2.23
N HIS A 116 0.78 2.10 -1.04
CA HIS A 116 0.42 2.75 0.21
C HIS A 116 1.30 3.99 0.47
N TRP A 117 2.62 3.85 0.26
CA TRP A 117 3.58 4.94 0.41
C TRP A 117 3.26 6.11 -0.53
N GLY A 118 2.98 5.84 -1.80
CA GLY A 118 2.63 6.86 -2.78
C GLY A 118 1.35 7.62 -2.41
N ILE A 119 0.28 6.90 -2.05
CA ILE A 119 -1.00 7.52 -1.67
C ILE A 119 -0.87 8.34 -0.39
N SER A 120 -0.23 7.79 0.64
CA SER A 120 -0.02 8.52 1.89
C SER A 120 0.84 9.76 1.66
N THR A 121 1.88 9.69 0.82
CA THR A 121 2.76 10.83 0.53
C THR A 121 1.99 11.96 -0.15
N VAL A 122 1.22 11.64 -1.19
CA VAL A 122 0.42 12.63 -1.92
C VAL A 122 -0.65 13.24 -1.02
N THR A 123 -1.39 12.40 -0.29
CA THR A 123 -2.48 12.88 0.58
C THR A 123 -1.97 13.72 1.75
N ALA A 124 -0.88 13.32 2.41
CA ALA A 124 -0.25 14.11 3.46
C ALA A 124 0.29 15.46 2.93
N GLY A 125 0.94 15.45 1.75
CA GLY A 125 1.43 16.67 1.12
C GLY A 125 0.31 17.65 0.78
N VAL A 126 -0.77 17.16 0.16
CA VAL A 126 -1.95 17.97 -0.18
C VAL A 126 -2.61 18.54 1.09
N LEU A 127 -2.79 17.72 2.13
CA LEU A 127 -3.38 18.17 3.38
C LEU A 127 -2.51 19.21 4.08
N LEU A 128 -1.18 19.03 4.10
CA LEU A 128 -0.26 20.02 4.67
C LEU A 128 -0.32 21.34 3.91
N LEU A 129 -0.34 21.31 2.58
CA LEU A 129 -0.49 22.52 1.78
C LEU A 129 -1.80 23.21 2.13
N LEU A 130 -2.93 22.50 2.10
CA LEU A 130 -4.23 23.08 2.44
C LEU A 130 -4.24 23.73 3.83
N VAL A 131 -3.79 22.99 4.85
CA VAL A 131 -3.76 23.47 6.24
C VAL A 131 -2.76 24.62 6.40
N GLY A 132 -1.58 24.53 5.80
CA GLY A 132 -0.52 25.53 5.91
C GLY A 132 -0.83 26.83 5.19
N TRP A 133 -1.47 26.76 4.02
CA TRP A 133 -1.93 27.94 3.28
C TRP A 133 -3.14 28.59 3.97
N TRP A 134 -4.13 27.79 4.38
CA TRP A 134 -5.35 28.32 4.99
C TRP A 134 -5.12 28.93 6.37
N SER A 135 -4.20 28.37 7.17
CA SER A 135 -3.81 28.93 8.46
C SER A 135 -2.88 30.16 8.37
N GLY A 136 -2.37 30.48 7.17
CA GLY A 136 -1.37 31.52 6.97
C GLY A 136 0.06 31.13 7.39
N PHE A 137 0.28 29.91 7.87
CA PHE A 137 1.58 29.43 8.35
C PHE A 137 2.64 29.37 7.23
N LEU A 138 2.31 28.75 6.10
CA LEU A 138 3.24 28.60 4.97
C LEU A 138 3.61 29.97 4.36
N PRO A 139 2.63 30.85 4.04
CA PRO A 139 2.94 32.23 3.66
C PRO A 139 3.80 32.95 4.69
N GLY A 140 3.46 32.87 5.98
CA GLY A 140 4.15 33.60 7.04
C GLY A 140 5.62 33.22 7.22
N ILE A 141 5.95 31.93 7.14
CA ILE A 141 7.33 31.45 7.23
C ILE A 141 8.16 31.90 6.03
N PHE A 142 7.62 31.76 4.82
CA PHE A 142 8.40 32.00 3.60
C PHE A 142 8.35 33.44 3.09
N SER A 143 7.40 34.26 3.55
CA SER A 143 7.37 35.70 3.27
C SER A 143 8.47 36.46 4.01
N GLY A 144 8.92 35.96 5.18
CA GLY A 144 9.97 36.60 5.99
C GLY A 144 11.40 36.21 5.63
N SER A 145 11.60 35.08 4.93
CA SER A 145 12.92 34.57 4.56
C SER A 145 13.54 35.25 3.33
N SER A 146 12.83 36.15 2.65
CA SER A 146 13.29 36.86 1.45
C SER A 146 14.09 38.14 1.79
N GLY A 147 14.98 38.07 2.78
CA GLY A 147 15.88 39.15 3.21
C GLY A 147 16.89 39.64 2.15
N ALA A 148 16.76 39.26 0.88
CA ALA A 148 17.56 39.78 -0.22
C ALA A 148 16.75 39.76 -1.54
N ALA A 149 16.06 40.86 -1.81
CA ALA A 149 15.80 41.48 -3.12
C ALA A 149 15.28 40.69 -4.36
N VAL A 150 15.05 39.37 -4.37
CA VAL A 150 14.68 38.66 -5.65
C VAL A 150 13.59 37.57 -5.52
N ALA A 151 13.04 37.31 -4.34
CA ALA A 151 12.16 36.15 -4.14
C ALA A 151 10.67 36.52 -4.15
N GLY A 152 10.05 36.60 -5.33
CA GLY A 152 8.60 36.75 -5.51
C GLY A 152 7.80 35.52 -5.08
N ILE A 153 6.46 35.59 -5.21
CA ILE A 153 5.46 34.53 -4.88
C ILE A 153 5.94 33.12 -5.29
N ASP A 154 6.63 33.00 -6.42
CA ASP A 154 7.16 31.75 -6.97
C ASP A 154 8.09 30.99 -6.02
N THR A 155 8.91 31.70 -5.24
CA THR A 155 9.85 31.08 -4.28
C THR A 155 9.14 30.51 -3.06
N ALA A 156 8.14 31.22 -2.52
CA ALA A 156 7.35 30.76 -1.38
C ALA A 156 6.50 29.53 -1.76
N VAL A 157 5.98 29.50 -3.00
CA VAL A 157 5.30 28.33 -3.55
C VAL A 157 6.26 27.14 -3.67
N LEU A 158 7.48 27.35 -4.19
CA LEU A 158 8.49 26.30 -4.32
C LEU A 158 8.88 25.71 -2.96
N TRP A 159 9.15 26.56 -1.97
CA TRP A 159 9.47 26.12 -0.61
C TRP A 159 8.30 25.41 0.07
N SER A 160 7.07 25.91 -0.12
CA SER A 160 5.88 25.24 0.38
C SER A 160 5.72 23.84 -0.21
N LEU A 161 5.97 23.70 -1.53
CA LEU A 161 5.91 22.42 -2.22
C LEU A 161 7.02 21.47 -1.73
N ALA A 162 8.24 21.99 -1.53
CA ALA A 162 9.36 21.22 -0.98
C ALA A 162 9.05 20.72 0.44
N THR A 163 8.53 21.59 1.31
CA THR A 163 8.12 21.23 2.69
C THR A 163 7.00 20.19 2.68
N ALA A 164 5.98 20.38 1.85
CA ALA A 164 4.89 19.41 1.72
C ALA A 164 5.36 18.04 1.21
N THR A 165 6.30 18.04 0.27
CA THR A 165 6.93 16.82 -0.24
C THR A 165 7.72 16.12 0.87
N GLY A 166 8.59 16.84 1.57
CA GLY A 166 9.36 16.29 2.69
C GLY A 166 8.47 15.74 3.81
N PHE A 167 7.41 16.48 4.16
CA PHE A 167 6.42 16.04 5.14
C PHE A 167 5.69 14.76 4.72
N GLY A 168 5.24 14.69 3.46
CA GLY A 168 4.57 13.50 2.94
C GLY A 168 5.48 12.28 2.94
N LEU A 169 6.73 12.43 2.52
CA LEU A 169 7.74 11.37 2.50
C LEU A 169 8.01 10.84 3.91
N LEU A 170 8.30 11.73 4.86
CA LEU A 170 8.58 11.37 6.25
C LEU A 170 7.37 10.72 6.92
N SER A 171 6.17 11.22 6.67
CA SER A 171 4.93 10.67 7.25
C SER A 171 4.65 9.24 6.79
N SER A 172 5.07 8.86 5.58
CA SER A 172 4.57 7.67 4.89
C SER A 172 5.51 6.46 4.95
N LEU A 173 6.82 6.67 5.19
CA LEU A 173 7.82 5.60 5.21
C LEU A 173 7.51 4.47 6.21
N PRO A 174 7.17 4.75 7.48
CA PRO A 174 6.87 3.69 8.46
C PRO A 174 5.53 2.99 8.16
N GLY A 175 4.53 3.76 7.70
CA GLY A 175 3.17 3.27 7.52
C GLY A 175 3.02 2.15 6.49
N GLY A 176 3.75 2.26 5.38
CA GLY A 176 3.73 1.22 4.35
C GLY A 176 4.32 -0.11 4.82
N LEU A 177 5.40 -0.07 5.62
CA LEU A 177 6.00 -1.27 6.17
C LEU A 177 5.04 -1.93 7.17
N VAL A 178 4.53 -1.13 8.11
CA VAL A 178 3.56 -1.58 9.12
C VAL A 178 2.34 -2.22 8.47
N CYS A 179 1.75 -1.58 7.45
CA CYS A 179 0.60 -2.12 6.75
C CYS A 179 0.90 -3.44 6.02
N ALA A 180 2.06 -3.54 5.34
CA ALA A 180 2.40 -4.74 4.60
C ALA A 180 2.69 -5.96 5.49
N TRP A 181 3.19 -5.74 6.72
CA TRP A 181 3.55 -6.80 7.65
C TRP A 181 2.44 -7.19 8.62
N LEU A 182 1.67 -6.22 9.13
CA LEU A 182 0.63 -6.49 10.11
C LEU A 182 -0.65 -7.01 9.48
N ASN A 183 -1.06 -6.46 8.33
CA ASN A 183 -2.38 -6.77 7.78
C ASN A 183 -2.43 -8.05 6.93
N PHE A 184 -1.30 -8.52 6.42
CA PHE A 184 -1.26 -9.62 5.46
C PHE A 184 -0.46 -10.84 5.91
N THR A 185 -1.11 -12.00 5.85
CA THR A 185 -0.47 -13.32 5.94
C THR A 185 -0.19 -13.87 4.55
N ARG A 186 0.84 -14.71 4.45
CA ARG A 186 1.05 -15.56 3.26
C ARG A 186 0.11 -16.75 3.39
N THR A 187 -0.81 -16.92 2.46
CA THR A 187 -1.65 -18.12 2.43
C THR A 187 -0.82 -19.25 1.83
N PRO A 188 -0.53 -20.34 2.54
CA PRO A 188 0.13 -21.48 1.91
C PRO A 188 -0.73 -21.91 0.74
N ALA A 189 -0.12 -22.05 -0.43
CA ALA A 189 -0.80 -22.65 -1.58
C ALA A 189 -1.29 -24.02 -1.13
N HIS A 190 -2.61 -24.25 -1.16
CA HIS A 190 -3.17 -25.56 -0.94
C HIS A 190 -2.53 -26.51 -1.96
N SER A 191 -1.53 -27.30 -1.53
CA SER A 191 -1.15 -28.51 -2.22
C SER A 191 -2.38 -29.41 -2.13
N GLY A 192 -3.08 -29.58 -3.26
CA GLY A 192 -4.26 -30.43 -3.35
C GLY A 192 -3.90 -31.89 -3.07
N THR A 193 -3.85 -32.24 -1.79
CA THR A 193 -3.73 -33.61 -1.28
C THR A 193 -4.31 -33.69 0.13
N GLU A 194 -5.58 -33.29 0.34
CA GLU A 194 -6.40 -33.81 1.45
C GLU A 194 -7.84 -33.95 0.98
N GLY A 195 -8.06 -34.93 0.10
CA GLY A 195 -9.27 -35.73 0.18
C GLY A 195 -9.09 -36.73 1.33
N LEU A 196 -10.15 -36.93 2.11
CA LEU A 196 -10.33 -37.96 3.13
C LEU A 196 -9.36 -37.89 4.32
N HIS A 197 -9.78 -37.26 5.42
CA HIS A 197 -9.74 -37.80 6.79
C HIS A 197 -10.03 -36.69 7.80
N ALA A 198 -11.30 -36.31 7.93
CA ALA A 198 -11.81 -35.68 9.15
C ALA A 198 -13.30 -36.04 9.29
N CYS A 199 -13.54 -37.35 9.35
CA CYS A 199 -14.53 -37.89 10.26
C CYS A 199 -13.78 -38.19 11.56
N LEU A 200 -14.41 -37.85 12.69
CA LEU A 200 -13.96 -37.87 14.09
C LEU A 200 -13.49 -36.52 14.63
#